data_AF-A0A3D4NSC9-F1
#
_entry.id   AF-A0A3D4NSC9-F1
#
_cell.length_a   1.000
_cell.length_b   1.000
_cell.length_c   1.000
_cell.angle_alpha   90.00
_cell.angle_beta   90.00
_cell.angle_gamma   90.00
#
_symmetry.space_group_name_H-M   'P 1'
#
loop_
_entity.id
_entity.type
_entity.pdbx_description
1 polymer ?
#
loop_
_entity_poly.entity_id
_entity_poly.type
_entity_poly.pdbx_seq_one_letter_code
_entity_poly.pdbx_strand_id
1 'polypeptide(L)'
;MANHGYMTITGNAQGLISAGCSTQDSVGNKYQAAHTDEIMVLSYSHNMANIGNINRSTHSPINITKAVDKSSPLLAQALSNREEINCTISFYRVSSAGGQEKFYSVSINGGVITDLTLE
;
A
#
# COMPACT_ATOMS: atom_id res chain seq x y z
N MET A 1 -10.21 9.20 9.08
CA MET A 1 -11.25 8.48 8.32
C MET A 1 -10.64 7.20 7.80
N ALA A 2 -11.20 6.04 8.13
CA ALA A 2 -10.73 4.76 7.62
C ALA A 2 -11.08 4.66 6.14
N ASN A 3 -10.09 4.85 5.27
CA ASN A 3 -10.24 4.59 3.85
C ASN A 3 -9.79 3.14 3.63
N HIS A 4 -10.75 2.21 3.56
CA HIS A 4 -10.45 0.82 3.24
C HIS A 4 -9.91 0.76 1.81
N GLY A 5 -8.60 0.54 1.71
CA GLY A 5 -7.91 0.30 0.46
C GLY A 5 -7.13 -1.00 0.50
N TYR A 6 -6.77 -1.48 -0.68
CA TYR A 6 -5.91 -2.65 -0.84
C TYR A 6 -4.71 -2.27 -1.67
N MET A 7 -3.55 -2.78 -1.27
CA MET A 7 -2.29 -2.45 -1.89
C MET A 7 -1.60 -3.72 -2.40
N THR A 8 -1.36 -3.77 -3.70
CA THR A 8 -0.47 -4.74 -4.32
C THR A 8 0.92 -4.13 -4.41
N ILE A 9 1.96 -4.86 -3.98
CA ILE A 9 3.35 -4.40 -4.05
C ILE A 9 4.24 -5.51 -4.59
N THR A 10 5.09 -5.14 -5.55
CA THR A 10 6.05 -6.01 -6.21
C THR A 10 7.44 -5.39 -6.09
N GLY A 11 8.37 -6.11 -5.49
CA GLY A 11 9.78 -5.77 -5.47
C GLY A 11 10.50 -6.33 -6.69
N ASN A 12 11.50 -5.61 -7.18
CA ASN A 12 12.30 -6.04 -8.33
C ASN A 12 13.09 -7.35 -8.07
N ALA A 13 13.54 -7.57 -6.85
CA ALA A 13 14.26 -8.78 -6.42
C ALA A 13 13.34 -9.80 -5.73
N GLN A 14 12.39 -9.33 -4.91
CA GLN A 14 11.52 -10.19 -4.10
C GLN A 14 10.27 -10.70 -4.84
N GLY A 15 9.94 -10.14 -5.99
CA GLY A 15 8.69 -10.45 -6.69
C GLY A 15 7.48 -9.89 -5.94
N LEU A 16 6.36 -10.61 -5.93
CA LEU A 16 5.11 -10.15 -5.33
C LEU A 16 5.20 -10.14 -3.79
N ILE A 17 5.58 -9.01 -3.22
CA ILE A 17 5.74 -8.80 -1.77
C ILE A 17 4.39 -8.96 -1.03
N SER A 18 3.28 -8.57 -1.67
CA SER A 18 1.94 -8.70 -1.08
C SER A 18 1.35 -10.12 -1.15
N ALA A 19 2.06 -11.10 -1.71
CA ALA A 19 1.55 -12.46 -1.88
C ALA A 19 1.17 -13.10 -0.54
N GLY A 20 -0.10 -13.50 -0.43
CA GLY A 20 -0.65 -14.17 0.75
C GLY A 20 -0.65 -13.34 2.04
N CYS A 21 -0.50 -12.02 1.97
CA CYS A 21 -0.43 -11.15 3.16
C CYS A 21 -1.79 -10.95 3.85
N SER A 22 -2.89 -11.17 3.15
CA SER A 22 -4.26 -11.05 3.69
C SER A 22 -4.94 -12.42 3.78
N THR A 23 -4.18 -13.43 4.19
CA THR A 23 -4.67 -14.78 4.49
C THR A 23 -4.90 -14.97 5.99
N GLN A 24 -5.62 -16.04 6.36
CA GLN A 24 -5.88 -16.37 7.76
C GLN A 24 -4.58 -16.58 8.56
N ASP A 25 -3.56 -17.19 7.95
CA ASP A 25 -2.25 -17.38 8.59
C ASP A 25 -1.50 -16.08 8.86
N SER A 26 -1.81 -15.03 8.09
CA SER A 26 -1.12 -13.75 8.12
C SER A 26 -1.77 -12.73 9.06
N VAL A 27 -3.09 -12.54 8.94
CA VAL A 27 -3.85 -11.51 9.69
C VAL A 27 -4.97 -12.08 10.57
N GLY A 28 -5.03 -13.40 10.71
CA GLY A 28 -6.05 -14.08 11.51
C GLY A 28 -7.47 -13.80 10.99
N ASN A 29 -8.41 -13.55 11.91
CA ASN A 29 -9.83 -13.31 11.58
C ASN A 29 -10.10 -12.02 10.78
N LYS A 30 -9.09 -11.18 10.54
CA LYS A 30 -9.21 -9.94 9.75
C LYS A 30 -9.05 -10.18 8.25
N TYR A 31 -8.77 -11.42 7.83
CA TYR A 31 -8.52 -11.76 6.43
C TYR A 31 -9.76 -11.53 5.56
N GLN A 32 -9.53 -11.27 4.28
CA GLN A 32 -10.60 -11.13 3.29
C GLN A 32 -10.30 -12.00 2.08
N ALA A 33 -11.18 -12.97 1.81
CA ALA A 33 -10.96 -13.98 0.76
C ALA A 33 -10.81 -13.39 -0.65
N ALA A 34 -11.38 -12.22 -0.92
CA ALA A 34 -11.27 -11.55 -2.22
C ALA A 34 -9.93 -10.80 -2.42
N HIS A 35 -9.14 -10.63 -1.36
CA HIS A 35 -7.96 -9.74 -1.34
C HIS A 35 -6.72 -10.44 -0.76
N THR A 36 -6.59 -11.76 -0.92
CA THR A 36 -5.54 -12.57 -0.26
C THR A 36 -4.12 -12.13 -0.55
N ASP A 37 -3.88 -11.61 -1.76
CA ASP A 37 -2.58 -11.15 -2.25
C ASP A 37 -2.41 -9.62 -2.22
N GLU A 38 -3.30 -8.93 -1.49
CA GLU A 38 -3.27 -7.48 -1.35
C GLU A 38 -3.22 -7.07 0.12
N ILE A 39 -2.34 -6.13 0.43
CA ILE A 39 -2.17 -5.61 1.79
C ILE A 39 -3.36 -4.72 2.11
N MET A 40 -4.02 -4.98 3.24
CA MET A 40 -5.08 -4.09 3.74
C MET A 40 -4.48 -2.76 4.22
N VAL A 41 -4.89 -1.67 3.57
CA VAL A 41 -4.49 -0.30 3.91
C VAL A 41 -5.50 0.29 4.89
N LEU A 42 -5.02 0.67 6.07
CA LEU A 42 -5.83 1.27 7.14
C LEU A 42 -5.83 2.80 7.05
N SER A 43 -4.72 3.37 6.61
CA SER A 43 -4.54 4.81 6.41
C SER A 43 -3.62 5.06 5.22
N TYR A 44 -3.92 6.12 4.47
CA TYR A 44 -3.11 6.62 3.36
C TYR A 44 -3.00 8.13 3.49
N SER A 45 -1.77 8.64 3.40
CA SER A 45 -1.48 10.07 3.37
C SER A 45 -0.42 10.36 2.32
N HIS A 46 -0.66 11.36 1.49
CA HIS A 46 0.29 11.83 0.49
C HIS A 46 0.07 13.32 0.29
N ASN A 47 1.13 14.10 0.46
CA ASN A 47 1.10 15.54 0.25
C ASN A 47 1.80 15.90 -1.06
N MET A 48 1.10 16.63 -1.92
CA MET A 48 1.63 17.19 -3.16
C MET A 48 1.40 18.69 -3.13
N ALA A 49 2.47 19.47 -3.31
CA ALA A 49 2.41 20.92 -3.28
C ALA A 49 3.26 21.54 -4.39
N ASN A 50 2.84 22.70 -4.90
CA ASN A 50 3.63 23.49 -5.83
C ASN A 50 4.46 24.50 -5.02
N ILE A 51 5.68 24.12 -4.64
CA ILE A 51 6.53 24.95 -3.77
C ILE A 51 7.43 25.84 -4.63
N GLY A 52 7.31 27.16 -4.48
CA GLY A 52 8.27 28.12 -5.07
C GLY A 52 8.02 28.50 -6.53
N ASN A 53 6.75 28.60 -6.97
CA ASN A 53 6.36 29.02 -8.33
C ASN A 53 6.96 28.17 -9.46
N ILE A 54 7.35 26.93 -9.17
CA ILE A 54 7.78 25.95 -10.16
C ILE A 54 6.55 25.36 -10.87
N ASN A 55 6.66 25.14 -12.18
CA ASN A 55 5.60 24.52 -13.01
C ASN A 55 5.44 23.00 -12.78
N ARG A 56 5.86 22.48 -11.62
CA ARG A 56 5.86 21.04 -11.30
C ARG A 56 5.46 20.82 -9.84
N SER A 57 4.76 19.74 -9.57
CA SER A 57 4.37 19.36 -8.22
C SER A 57 5.54 18.70 -7.48
N THR A 58 5.78 19.16 -6.25
CA THR A 58 6.71 18.54 -5.31
C THR A 58 5.96 17.47 -4.53
N HIS A 59 6.42 16.22 -4.62
CA HIS A 59 5.86 15.09 -3.91
C HIS A 59 6.56 14.91 -2.56
N SER A 60 5.76 14.81 -1.50
CA SER A 60 6.23 14.27 -0.22
C SER A 60 6.13 12.73 -0.26
N PRO A 61 6.82 12.01 0.64
CA PRO A 61 6.65 10.56 0.76
C PRO A 61 5.18 10.17 0.94
N ILE A 62 4.84 8.98 0.43
CA ILE A 62 3.53 8.37 0.64
C ILE A 62 3.60 7.57 1.93
N ASN A 63 2.74 7.91 2.89
CA ASN A 63 2.69 7.27 4.19
C ASN A 63 1.47 6.34 4.25
N ILE A 64 1.71 5.07 4.55
CA ILE A 64 0.70 4.03 4.60
C ILE A 64 0.75 3.34 5.95
N THR A 65 -0.42 3.14 6.56
CA THR A 65 -0.55 2.33 7.78
C THR A 65 -1.24 1.02 7.43
N LYS A 66 -0.65 -0.08 7.88
CA LYS A 66 -1.15 -1.45 7.73
C LYS A 66 -0.93 -2.22 9.04
N ALA A 67 -1.59 -3.36 9.20
CA ALA A 67 -1.27 -4.28 10.28
C ALA A 67 0.07 -4.99 10.03
N VAL A 68 0.65 -5.56 11.09
CA VAL A 68 1.75 -6.53 10.95
C VAL A 68 1.19 -7.77 10.28
N ASP A 69 1.78 -8.14 9.15
CA ASP A 69 1.37 -9.29 8.34
C ASP A 69 2.59 -9.94 7.66
N LYS A 70 2.39 -10.97 6.86
CA LYS A 70 3.46 -11.70 6.15
C LYS A 70 4.34 -10.81 5.27
N SER A 71 3.83 -9.68 4.78
CA SER A 71 4.56 -8.73 3.96
C SER A 71 5.49 -7.83 4.79
N SER A 72 5.26 -7.66 6.10
CA SER A 72 6.05 -6.77 6.97
C SER A 72 7.56 -7.04 6.94
N PRO A 73 8.06 -8.28 7.12
CA PRO A 73 9.50 -8.56 7.01
C PRO A 73 10.06 -8.33 5.61
N LEU A 74 9.26 -8.56 4.56
CA LEU A 74 9.68 -8.33 3.16
C LEU A 74 9.83 -6.83 2.85
N LEU A 75 8.97 -5.99 3.43
CA LEU A 75 9.10 -4.53 3.37
C LEU A 75 10.36 -4.06 4.10
N ALA A 76 10.67 -4.63 5.26
CA ALA A 76 11.90 -4.33 5.99
C ALA A 76 13.15 -4.73 5.19
N GLN A 77 13.10 -5.87 4.49
CA GLN A 77 14.17 -6.30 3.59
C GLN A 77 14.32 -5.36 2.39
N ALA A 78 13.20 -4.92 1.79
CA ALA A 78 13.20 -3.97 0.68
C ALA A 78 13.78 -2.60 1.10
N LEU A 79 13.44 -2.12 2.30
CA LEU A 79 14.05 -0.92 2.90
C LEU A 79 15.56 -1.09 3.07
N SER A 80 16.00 -2.19 3.69
CA SER A 80 17.43 -2.48 3.94
C SER A 80 18.25 -2.56 2.65
N ASN A 81 17.70 -3.20 1.62
CA ASN A 81 18.36 -3.37 0.33
C ASN A 81 18.19 -2.18 -0.61
N ARG A 82 17.41 -1.16 -0.21
CA ARG A 82 17.00 -0.04 -1.07
C ARG A 82 16.43 -0.53 -2.40
N GLU A 83 15.61 -1.58 -2.32
CA GLU A 83 15.02 -2.25 -3.47
C GLU A 83 13.97 -1.35 -4.13
N GLU A 84 14.00 -1.32 -5.46
CA GLU A 84 12.99 -0.66 -6.25
C GLU A 84 11.69 -1.46 -6.23
N ILE A 85 10.59 -0.79 -5.90
CA ILE A 85 9.26 -1.38 -5.77
C ILE A 85 8.27 -0.71 -6.73
N ASN A 86 7.36 -1.53 -7.25
CA ASN A 86 6.17 -1.08 -7.96
C ASN A 86 4.95 -1.40 -7.10
N CYS A 87 4.06 -0.43 -6.94
CA CYS A 87 2.95 -0.53 -6.01
C CYS A 87 1.68 0.03 -6.66
N THR A 88 0.54 -0.63 -6.41
CA THR A 88 -0.78 -0.13 -6.79
C THR A 88 -1.70 -0.18 -5.59
N ILE A 89 -2.27 0.96 -5.23
CA ILE A 89 -3.21 1.12 -4.13
C ILE A 89 -4.59 1.37 -4.72
N SER A 90 -5.55 0.52 -4.41
CA SER A 90 -6.94 0.60 -4.85
C SER A 90 -7.84 1.01 -3.69
N PHE A 91 -8.64 2.05 -3.88
CA PHE A 91 -9.60 2.54 -2.89
C PHE A 91 -11.02 2.13 -3.26
N TYR A 92 -11.75 1.65 -2.26
CA TYR A 92 -13.09 1.12 -2.42
C TYR A 92 -14.10 2.00 -1.68
N ARG A 93 -15.31 2.08 -2.23
CA ARG A 93 -16.46 2.71 -1.58
C ARG A 93 -17.67 1.80 -1.71
N VAL A 94 -18.67 2.03 -0.87
CA VAL A 94 -19.97 1.35 -1.00
C VAL A 94 -20.78 2.06 -2.08
N SER A 95 -21.15 1.32 -3.11
CA SER A 95 -22.05 1.78 -4.17
C SER A 95 -23.48 1.94 -3.66
N SER A 96 -24.33 2.65 -4.41
CA SER A 96 -25.77 2.76 -4.08
C SER A 96 -26.49 1.40 -4.05
N ALA A 97 -25.96 0.40 -4.75
CA ALA A 97 -26.46 -0.98 -4.74
C ALA A 97 -25.98 -1.82 -3.54
N GLY A 98 -25.18 -1.24 -2.63
CA GLY A 98 -24.66 -1.90 -1.42
C GLY A 98 -23.38 -2.73 -1.62
N GLY A 99 -22.92 -2.90 -2.86
CA GLY A 99 -21.65 -3.58 -3.16
C GLY A 99 -20.43 -2.67 -3.00
N GLN A 100 -19.28 -3.25 -2.65
CA GLN A 100 -18.00 -2.53 -2.71
C GLN A 100 -17.55 -2.35 -4.16
N GLU A 101 -17.26 -1.12 -4.56
CA GLU A 101 -16.73 -0.78 -5.88
C GLU A 101 -15.40 -0.04 -5.75
N LYS A 102 -14.44 -0.38 -6.63
CA LYS A 102 -13.19 0.36 -6.76
C LYS A 102 -13.47 1.68 -7.47
N PHE A 103 -13.22 2.80 -6.81
CA PHE A 103 -13.51 4.13 -7.37
C PHE A 103 -12.26 4.96 -7.67
N TYR A 104 -11.11 4.60 -7.10
CA TYR A 104 -9.86 5.33 -7.29
C TYR A 104 -8.66 4.39 -7.14
N SER A 105 -7.58 4.68 -7.85
CA SER A 105 -6.33 3.94 -7.73
C SER A 105 -5.12 4.84 -7.88
N VAL A 106 -4.08 4.57 -7.09
CA VAL A 106 -2.78 5.23 -7.15
C VAL A 106 -1.73 4.19 -7.53
N SER A 107 -0.99 4.45 -8.60
CA SER A 107 0.15 3.62 -9.01
C SER A 107 1.46 4.35 -8.73
N ILE A 108 2.41 3.62 -8.16
CA ILE A 108 3.75 4.07 -7.83
C ILE A 108 4.69 3.16 -8.61
N ASN A 109 5.51 3.75 -9.48
CA ASN A 109 6.51 3.02 -10.25
C ASN A 109 7.89 3.51 -9.87
N GLY A 110 8.83 2.58 -9.68
CA GLY A 110 10.19 2.90 -9.28
C GLY A 110 10.31 3.53 -7.89
N GLY A 111 9.40 3.16 -6.98
CA GLY A 111 9.43 3.65 -5.60
C GLY A 111 10.54 3.00 -4.78
N VAL A 112 10.96 3.66 -3.70
CA VAL A 112 11.88 3.10 -2.70
C VAL A 112 11.29 3.39 -1.33
N ILE A 113 11.30 2.39 -0.45
CA ILE A 113 10.86 2.56 0.94
C ILE A 113 11.93 3.37 1.67
N THR A 114 11.53 4.48 2.29
CA THR A 114 12.46 5.39 2.98
C THR A 114 12.43 5.25 4.48
N ASP A 115 11.28 4.85 5.04
CA ASP A 115 11.06 4.74 6.48
C ASP A 115 10.07 3.60 6.77
N LEU A 116 10.29 2.90 7.88
CA LEU A 116 9.37 1.93 8.45
C LEU A 116 9.35 2.12 9.96
N THR A 117 8.21 2.56 10.47
CA THR A 117 7.96 2.70 11.90
C THR A 117 7.00 1.59 12.34
N LEU A 118 7.35 0.88 13.42
CA LEU A 118 6.50 -0.10 14.09
C LEU A 118 6.14 0.44 15.47
N GLU A 119 4.86 0.77 15.67
CA GLU A 119 4.29 1.18 16.96
C GLU A 119 3.45 0.07 17.59
#